data_AF-A0A453B0M7-F1
#
_entry.id   AF-A0A453B0M7-F1
#
_cell.length_a   1.000
_cell.length_b   1.000
_cell.length_c   1.000
_cell.angle_alpha   90.00
_cell.angle_beta   90.00
_cell.angle_gamma   90.00
#
_symmetry.space_group_name_H-M   'P 1'
#
loop_
_entity.id
_entity.type
_entity.pdbx_description
1 polymer ?
#
loop_
_entity_poly.entity_id
_entity_poly.type
_entity_poly.pdbx_seq_one_letter_code
_entity_poly.pdbx_strand_id
1 'polypeptide(L)'
;MVTKRKKKCWPENCNSERLKLWEIKDLVTELDANWPTLACKGGKSIEFWTHEWEKHGTCSNLDQHGYFATALGFKARHNLTGILADAGIVPSDSETYFLSSIRDAIKQGTGFTANLECNRGVAGETQLFQVYQCIDRAGENLIDCPLPMQGNCKDRVQLPAF
;
A
#
# COMPACT_ATOMS: atom_id res chain seq x y z
N MET A 1 8.64 -30.70 20.49
CA MET A 1 8.75 -29.65 19.44
C MET A 1 7.94 -28.44 19.89
N VAL A 2 8.60 -27.37 20.31
CA VAL A 2 7.92 -26.11 20.67
C VAL A 2 7.70 -25.35 19.38
N THR A 3 6.46 -25.24 18.92
CA THR A 3 6.08 -24.33 17.85
C THR A 3 6.31 -22.90 18.35
N LYS A 4 7.39 -22.26 17.89
CA LYS A 4 7.61 -20.82 18.10
C LYS A 4 6.42 -20.10 17.46
N ARG A 5 5.46 -19.65 18.27
CA ARG A 5 4.44 -18.68 17.82
C ARG A 5 5.20 -17.54 17.15
N LYS A 6 4.95 -17.27 15.86
CA LYS A 6 5.49 -16.09 15.19
C LYS A 6 5.05 -14.88 16.01
N LYS A 7 5.98 -14.27 16.76
CA LYS A 7 5.70 -13.01 17.47
C LYS A 7 5.29 -12.00 16.40
N LYS A 8 4.20 -11.31 16.64
CA LYS A 8 3.83 -10.13 15.85
C LYS A 8 4.94 -9.10 16.02
N CYS A 9 5.57 -8.67 14.92
CA CYS A 9 6.80 -7.87 14.96
C CYS A 9 6.58 -6.37 14.71
N TRP A 10 5.33 -5.91 14.63
CA TRP A 10 4.99 -4.50 14.43
C TRP A 10 4.00 -4.03 15.50
N PRO A 11 4.08 -2.75 15.90
CA PRO A 11 3.12 -2.18 16.83
C PRO A 11 1.76 -1.95 16.15
N GLU A 12 0.68 -2.07 16.92
CA GLU A 12 -0.68 -1.74 16.48
C GLU A 12 -1.52 -1.30 17.67
N ASN A 13 -2.56 -0.50 17.43
CA ASN A 13 -3.47 0.00 18.47
C ASN A 13 -2.72 0.62 19.66
N CYS A 14 -1.73 1.47 19.38
CA CYS A 14 -0.78 1.95 20.38
C CYS A 14 -1.40 2.88 21.43
N ASN A 15 -2.54 3.49 21.10
CA ASN A 15 -3.35 4.26 22.03
C ASN A 15 -4.84 4.21 21.62
N SER A 16 -5.70 4.85 22.40
CA SER A 16 -7.16 4.88 22.19
C SER A 16 -7.65 6.14 21.44
N GLU A 17 -6.77 6.87 20.78
CA GLU A 17 -7.13 8.08 20.05
C GLU A 17 -7.93 7.73 18.78
N ARG A 18 -9.15 8.27 18.71
CA ARG A 18 -10.01 8.12 17.53
C ARG A 18 -9.72 9.16 16.48
N LEU A 19 -9.99 8.81 15.23
CA LEU A 19 -9.96 9.74 14.11
C LEU A 19 -11.02 10.85 14.32
N LYS A 20 -10.56 12.10 14.26
CA LYS A 20 -11.34 13.32 14.35
C LYS A 20 -11.38 13.95 12.95
N LEU A 21 -12.52 13.84 12.28
CA LEU A 21 -12.66 14.28 10.88
C LEU A 21 -12.35 15.76 10.65
N TRP A 22 -12.49 16.62 11.67
CA TRP A 22 -12.14 18.03 11.55
C TRP A 22 -10.63 18.28 11.47
N GLU A 23 -9.80 17.39 12.03
CA GLU A 23 -8.33 17.48 11.97
C GLU A 23 -7.81 17.19 10.56
N ILE A 24 -8.60 16.53 9.71
CA ILE A 24 -8.23 16.15 8.34
C ILE A 24 -9.18 16.71 7.28
N LYS A 25 -9.97 17.72 7.64
CA LYS A 25 -11.09 18.20 6.82
C LYS A 25 -10.65 18.62 5.41
N ASP A 26 -9.49 19.24 5.31
CA ASP A 26 -8.86 19.67 4.06
C ASP A 26 -8.37 18.50 3.19
N LEU A 27 -8.13 17.33 3.77
CA LEU A 27 -7.65 16.13 3.06
C LEU A 27 -8.77 15.21 2.58
N VAL A 28 -10.02 15.38 3.05
CA VAL A 28 -11.12 14.42 2.80
C VAL A 28 -11.34 14.18 1.30
N THR A 29 -11.35 15.22 0.47
CA THR A 29 -11.54 15.08 -0.98
C THR A 29 -10.42 14.27 -1.63
N GLU A 30 -9.17 14.51 -1.24
CA GLU A 30 -8.02 13.76 -1.73
C GLU A 30 -8.03 12.31 -1.24
N LEU A 31 -8.40 12.08 0.03
CA LEU A 31 -8.53 10.74 0.59
C LEU A 31 -9.64 9.94 -0.08
N ASP A 32 -10.78 10.53 -0.42
CA ASP A 32 -11.84 9.84 -1.14
C ASP A 32 -11.40 9.42 -2.55
N ALA A 33 -10.62 10.26 -3.24
CA ALA A 33 -10.11 9.95 -4.57
C ALA A 33 -8.97 8.91 -4.55
N ASN A 34 -8.11 8.96 -3.54
CA ASN A 34 -6.84 8.23 -3.53
C ASN A 34 -6.75 7.07 -2.55
N TRP A 35 -7.65 7.02 -1.56
CA TRP A 35 -7.71 5.99 -0.52
C TRP A 35 -9.17 5.52 -0.27
N PRO A 36 -9.92 5.13 -1.31
CA PRO A 36 -11.29 4.66 -1.14
C PRO A 36 -11.34 3.27 -0.47
N THR A 37 -12.51 2.92 0.04
CA THR A 37 -12.82 1.53 0.42
C THR A 37 -13.50 0.81 -0.74
N LEU A 38 -13.13 -0.47 -0.93
CA LEU A 38 -13.75 -1.37 -1.92
C LEU A 38 -14.71 -2.39 -1.26
N ALA A 39 -15.04 -2.23 0.02
CA ALA A 39 -15.88 -3.17 0.76
C ALA A 39 -17.39 -3.02 0.44
N CYS A 40 -18.09 -4.14 0.20
CA CYS A 40 -19.45 -4.17 -0.36
C CYS A 40 -20.63 -3.77 0.56
N LYS A 41 -20.43 -3.20 1.75
CA LYS A 41 -21.56 -2.88 2.67
C LYS A 41 -21.43 -1.52 3.32
N GLY A 42 -21.92 -0.48 2.66
CA GLY A 42 -22.16 0.84 3.25
C GLY A 42 -20.94 1.53 3.88
N GLY A 43 -19.76 0.94 3.74
CA GLY A 43 -18.53 1.41 4.33
C GLY A 43 -18.19 2.73 3.68
N LYS A 44 -18.38 3.81 4.43
CA LYS A 44 -17.83 5.10 4.03
C LYS A 44 -16.32 4.97 4.11
N SER A 45 -15.57 5.57 3.18
CA SER A 45 -14.10 5.60 3.23
C SER A 45 -13.59 6.04 4.61
N ILE A 46 -14.34 6.90 5.29
CA ILE A 46 -14.16 7.31 6.69
C ILE A 46 -13.99 6.14 7.67
N GLU A 47 -14.79 5.07 7.56
CA GLU A 47 -14.67 3.90 8.45
C GLU A 47 -13.35 3.17 8.23
N PHE A 48 -12.92 3.09 6.97
CA PHE A 48 -11.63 2.52 6.61
C PHE A 48 -10.48 3.40 7.11
N TRP A 49 -10.53 4.71 6.91
CA TRP A 49 -9.53 5.64 7.44
C TRP A 49 -9.48 5.60 8.97
N THR A 50 -10.63 5.49 9.64
CA THR A 50 -10.70 5.34 11.10
C THR A 50 -9.98 4.07 11.55
N HIS A 51 -10.20 2.94 10.86
CA HIS A 51 -9.49 1.69 11.14
C HIS A 51 -7.97 1.84 10.98
N GLU A 52 -7.53 2.41 9.86
CA GLU A 52 -6.09 2.60 9.58
C GLU A 52 -5.44 3.55 10.59
N TRP A 53 -6.12 4.63 10.97
CA TRP A 53 -5.65 5.53 12.02
C TRP A 53 -5.53 4.81 13.37
N GLU A 54 -6.63 4.24 13.88
CA GLU A 54 -6.66 3.65 15.22
C GLU A 54 -5.64 2.51 15.35
N LYS A 55 -5.51 1.68 14.31
CA LYS A 55 -4.64 0.50 14.33
C LYS A 55 -3.19 0.82 13.99
N HIS A 56 -2.92 1.71 13.04
CA HIS A 56 -1.58 1.97 12.50
C HIS A 56 -1.11 3.41 12.75
N GLY A 57 -1.95 4.41 12.49
CA GLY A 57 -1.64 5.82 12.71
C GLY A 57 -1.22 6.14 14.15
N THR A 58 -1.91 5.57 15.15
CA THR A 58 -1.59 5.75 16.58
C THR A 58 -0.18 5.27 16.97
N CYS A 59 0.45 4.44 16.12
CA CYS A 59 1.80 3.93 16.32
C CYS A 59 2.87 4.65 15.48
N SER A 60 2.49 5.63 14.65
CA SER A 60 3.37 6.29 13.69
C SER A 60 4.20 7.43 14.26
N ASN A 61 3.87 7.92 15.46
CA ASN A 61 4.41 9.14 16.06
C ASN A 61 4.12 10.43 15.26
N LEU A 62 3.16 10.37 14.31
CA LEU A 62 2.58 11.52 13.62
C LEU A 62 1.24 11.87 14.25
N ASP A 63 0.79 13.12 14.08
CA ASP A 63 -0.59 13.48 14.34
C ASP A 63 -1.52 12.99 13.21
N GLN A 64 -2.84 13.16 13.40
CA GLN A 64 -3.84 12.66 12.46
C GLN A 64 -3.64 13.25 11.07
N HIS A 65 -3.48 14.57 10.98
CA HIS A 65 -3.29 15.26 9.70
C HIS A 65 -2.01 14.79 9.00
N GLY A 66 -0.88 14.81 9.71
CA GLY A 66 0.42 14.40 9.21
C GLY A 66 0.45 12.95 8.72
N TYR A 67 -0.22 12.03 9.40
CA TYR A 67 -0.32 10.63 8.96
C TYR A 67 -0.97 10.50 7.57
N PHE A 68 -2.14 11.11 7.38
CA PHE A 68 -2.86 11.06 6.11
C PHE A 68 -2.19 11.90 5.01
N ALA A 69 -1.72 13.10 5.34
CA ALA A 69 -1.00 13.96 4.41
C ALA A 69 0.29 13.31 3.90
N THR A 70 1.04 12.64 4.79
CA THR A 70 2.25 11.90 4.41
C THR A 70 1.91 10.78 3.42
N ALA A 71 0.90 9.96 3.73
CA ALA A 71 0.49 8.86 2.85
C ALA A 71 0.06 9.35 1.46
N LEU A 72 -0.77 10.40 1.40
CA LEU A 72 -1.16 11.05 0.14
C LEU A 72 0.06 11.61 -0.61
N GLY A 73 0.97 12.27 0.10
CA GLY A 73 2.19 12.84 -0.47
C GLY A 73 3.11 11.78 -1.07
N PHE A 74 3.27 10.61 -0.44
CA PHE A 74 4.05 9.51 -1.02
C PHE A 74 3.36 8.91 -2.24
N LYS A 75 2.04 8.71 -2.20
CA LYS A 75 1.28 8.20 -3.35
C LYS A 75 1.39 9.14 -4.57
N ALA A 76 1.30 10.45 -4.35
CA ALA A 76 1.43 11.44 -5.42
C ALA A 76 2.86 11.51 -5.99
N ARG A 77 3.87 11.57 -5.10
CA ARG A 77 5.29 11.66 -5.52
C ARG A 77 5.79 10.40 -6.22
N HIS A 78 5.33 9.22 -5.80
CA HIS A 78 5.72 7.93 -6.36
C HIS A 78 4.55 7.28 -7.08
N ASN A 79 4.08 7.94 -8.14
CA ASN A 79 2.93 7.49 -8.94
C ASN A 79 3.24 6.16 -9.65
N LEU A 80 2.92 5.06 -8.98
CA LEU A 80 3.17 3.70 -9.48
C LEU A 80 2.47 3.43 -10.81
N THR A 81 1.27 3.97 -11.02
CA THR A 81 0.55 3.79 -12.29
C THR A 81 1.33 4.42 -13.45
N GLY A 82 1.84 5.63 -13.28
CA GLY A 82 2.69 6.30 -14.28
C GLY A 82 4.00 5.55 -14.49
N ILE A 83 4.70 5.20 -13.41
CA ILE A 83 5.98 4.48 -13.46
C ILE A 83 5.85 3.14 -14.20
N LEU A 84 4.79 2.37 -13.94
CA LEU A 84 4.57 1.10 -14.63
C LEU A 84 4.18 1.32 -16.09
N ALA A 85 3.34 2.31 -16.38
CA ALA A 85 2.94 2.62 -17.76
C ALA A 85 4.12 3.08 -18.63
N ASP A 86 5.04 3.88 -18.09
CA ASP A 86 6.27 4.31 -18.77
C ASP A 86 7.19 3.12 -19.14
N ALA A 87 7.10 2.03 -18.38
CA ALA A 87 7.78 0.76 -18.66
C ALA A 87 6.96 -0.19 -19.57
N GLY A 88 5.81 0.25 -20.10
CA GLY A 88 4.91 -0.56 -20.93
C GLY A 88 4.09 -1.58 -20.15
N ILE A 89 4.03 -1.45 -18.82
CA ILE A 89 3.27 -2.33 -17.92
C ILE A 89 1.94 -1.64 -17.61
N VAL A 90 0.91 -1.96 -18.39
CA VAL A 90 -0.43 -1.35 -18.28
C VAL A 90 -1.48 -2.41 -17.94
N PRO A 91 -2.62 -2.02 -17.34
CA PRO A 91 -3.71 -2.94 -17.09
C PRO A 91 -4.19 -3.66 -18.37
N SER A 92 -4.35 -4.98 -18.30
CA SER A 92 -4.78 -5.84 -19.40
C SER A 92 -5.32 -7.17 -18.91
N ASP A 93 -6.41 -7.64 -19.51
CA ASP A 93 -7.02 -8.93 -19.19
C ASP A 93 -6.36 -10.10 -19.93
N SER A 94 -5.58 -9.83 -20.99
CA SER A 94 -4.90 -10.86 -21.79
C SER A 94 -3.40 -10.94 -21.54
N GLU A 95 -2.76 -9.84 -21.12
CA GLU A 95 -1.32 -9.78 -20.96
C GLU A 95 -0.87 -10.23 -19.57
N THR A 96 0.37 -10.72 -19.50
CA THR A 96 1.06 -11.00 -18.23
C THR A 96 2.44 -10.38 -18.27
N TYR A 97 2.92 -9.94 -17.11
CA TYR A 97 4.22 -9.28 -16.98
C TYR A 97 5.13 -10.10 -16.09
N PHE A 98 6.43 -10.10 -16.39
CA PHE A 98 7.41 -10.67 -15.47
C PHE A 98 7.43 -9.86 -14.18
N LEU A 99 7.40 -10.57 -13.05
CA LEU A 99 7.45 -9.96 -11.72
C LEU A 99 8.76 -9.17 -11.53
N SER A 100 9.86 -9.62 -12.15
CA SER A 100 11.12 -8.87 -12.19
C SER A 100 10.98 -7.53 -12.90
N SER A 101 10.34 -7.49 -14.07
CA SER A 101 10.11 -6.24 -14.81
C SER A 101 9.29 -5.23 -14.00
N ILE A 102 8.29 -5.68 -13.24
CA ILE A 102 7.52 -4.81 -12.33
C ILE A 102 8.43 -4.24 -11.23
N ARG A 103 9.26 -5.09 -10.58
CA ARG A 103 10.21 -4.63 -9.55
C ARG A 103 11.22 -3.65 -10.10
N ASP A 104 11.76 -3.93 -11.29
CA ASP A 104 12.79 -3.11 -11.92
C ASP A 104 12.22 -1.76 -12.35
N ALA A 105 11.00 -1.72 -12.89
CA ALA A 105 10.31 -0.47 -13.23
C ALA A 105 10.09 0.40 -11.98
N ILE A 106 9.58 -0.19 -10.90
CA ILE A 106 9.39 0.53 -9.63
C ILE A 106 10.73 1.05 -9.09
N LYS A 107 11.77 0.21 -9.08
CA LYS A 107 13.09 0.62 -8.61
C LYS A 107 13.71 1.73 -9.44
N GLN A 108 13.54 1.69 -10.77
CA GLN A 108 14.01 2.76 -11.65
C GLN A 108 13.23 4.06 -11.43
N GLY A 109 11.92 3.98 -11.24
CA GLY A 109 11.06 5.16 -11.05
C GLY A 109 11.17 5.80 -9.66
N THR A 110 11.48 5.01 -8.62
CA THR A 110 11.53 5.51 -7.23
C THR A 110 12.93 5.57 -6.64
N GLY A 111 13.89 4.86 -7.21
CA GLY A 111 15.22 4.62 -6.64
C GLY A 111 15.29 3.47 -5.63
N PHE A 112 14.16 2.88 -5.24
CA PHE A 112 14.08 1.92 -4.14
C PHE A 112 13.36 0.64 -4.52
N THR A 113 13.78 -0.46 -3.89
CA THR A 113 13.19 -1.78 -4.13
C THR A 113 11.87 -1.92 -3.38
N ALA A 114 10.79 -2.22 -4.11
CA ALA A 114 9.48 -2.52 -3.52
C ALA A 114 9.27 -4.03 -3.30
N ASN A 115 8.54 -4.34 -2.23
CA ASN A 115 7.98 -5.67 -2.01
C ASN A 115 6.64 -5.78 -2.76
N LEU A 116 6.39 -6.92 -3.41
CA LEU A 116 5.18 -7.13 -4.22
C LEU A 116 4.36 -8.27 -3.62
N GLU A 117 3.06 -8.07 -3.49
CA GLU A 117 2.09 -9.08 -3.10
C GLU A 117 1.11 -9.34 -4.23
N CYS A 118 0.78 -10.62 -4.40
CA CYS A 118 -0.15 -11.12 -5.38
C CYS A 118 -1.26 -11.92 -4.71
N ASN A 119 -2.44 -11.83 -5.30
CA ASN A 119 -3.56 -12.69 -4.92
C ASN A 119 -3.99 -13.55 -6.12
N ARG A 120 -5.13 -14.24 -5.96
CA ARG A 120 -5.75 -15.02 -7.03
C ARG A 120 -7.00 -14.30 -7.51
N GLY A 121 -7.10 -14.14 -8.82
CA GLY A 121 -8.36 -13.71 -9.43
C GLY A 121 -9.35 -14.88 -9.57
N VAL A 122 -10.51 -14.59 -10.15
CA VAL A 122 -11.66 -15.52 -10.15
C VAL A 122 -11.37 -16.79 -10.95
N ALA A 123 -10.60 -16.69 -12.04
CA ALA A 123 -10.21 -17.84 -12.85
C ALA A 123 -8.90 -18.51 -12.38
N GLY A 124 -8.35 -18.10 -11.22
CA GLY A 124 -7.17 -18.71 -10.59
C GLY A 124 -5.82 -18.16 -11.06
N GLU A 125 -5.82 -17.17 -11.95
CA GLU A 125 -4.68 -16.35 -12.32
C GLU A 125 -3.96 -15.79 -11.09
N THR A 126 -2.62 -15.64 -11.19
CA THR A 126 -1.90 -14.81 -10.21
C THR A 126 -1.89 -13.39 -10.73
N GLN A 127 -2.38 -12.45 -9.94
CA GLN A 127 -2.39 -11.02 -10.28
C GLN A 127 -1.67 -10.20 -9.23
N LEU A 128 -1.04 -9.10 -9.64
CA LEU A 128 -0.48 -8.12 -8.72
C LEU A 128 -1.62 -7.51 -7.89
N PHE A 129 -1.47 -7.53 -6.57
CA PHE A 129 -2.50 -7.06 -5.64
C PHE A 129 -2.04 -5.82 -4.88
N GLN A 130 -0.85 -5.87 -4.27
CA GLN A 130 -0.33 -4.76 -3.46
C GLN A 130 1.16 -4.53 -3.72
N VAL A 131 1.56 -3.26 -3.68
CA VAL A 131 2.95 -2.81 -3.75
C VAL A 131 3.31 -2.17 -2.43
N TYR A 132 4.36 -2.68 -1.80
CA TYR A 132 4.86 -2.23 -0.51
C TYR A 132 6.16 -1.46 -0.70
N GLN A 133 6.14 -0.18 -0.34
CA GLN A 133 7.30 0.69 -0.28
C GLN A 133 7.59 1.03 1.18
N CYS A 134 8.86 1.09 1.56
CA CYS A 134 9.26 1.42 2.92
C CYS A 134 9.65 2.89 3.04
N ILE A 135 9.22 3.51 4.14
CA ILE A 135 9.52 4.90 4.48
C ILE A 135 10.38 4.87 5.74
N ASP A 136 11.31 5.83 5.87
CA ASP A 136 12.05 6.03 7.11
C ASP A 136 11.12 6.32 8.31
N ARG A 137 11.67 6.24 9.52
CA ARG A 137 10.88 6.46 10.74
C ARG A 137 10.44 7.91 10.94
N ALA A 138 11.05 8.86 10.23
CA ALA A 138 10.66 10.25 10.27
C ALA A 138 9.44 10.52 9.38
N GLY A 139 9.13 9.61 8.44
CA GLY A 139 8.03 9.78 7.49
C GLY A 139 8.43 10.66 6.30
N GLU A 140 9.72 10.81 6.00
CA GLU A 140 10.21 11.82 5.07
C GLU A 140 10.64 11.22 3.72
N ASN A 141 11.40 10.12 3.76
CA ASN A 141 12.03 9.53 2.58
C ASN A 141 11.70 8.05 2.41
N LEU A 142 11.68 7.61 1.15
CA LEU A 142 11.73 6.18 0.85
C LEU A 142 13.07 5.59 1.26
N ILE A 143 13.04 4.33 1.67
CA ILE A 143 14.21 3.50 1.96
C ILE A 143 14.01 2.12 1.36
N ASP A 144 15.09 1.39 1.11
CA ASP A 144 14.99 -0.03 0.79
C ASP A 144 14.36 -0.77 1.98
N CYS A 145 13.40 -1.65 1.70
CA CYS A 145 12.72 -2.39 2.75
C CYS A 145 13.70 -3.33 3.47
N PRO A 146 13.85 -3.21 4.81
CA PRO A 146 14.85 -3.97 5.57
C PRO A 146 14.49 -5.46 5.70
N LEU A 147 13.22 -5.82 5.47
CA LEU A 147 12.71 -7.17 5.59
C LEU A 147 12.12 -7.65 4.27
N PRO A 148 12.50 -8.86 3.81
CA PRO A 148 11.87 -9.46 2.65
C PRO A 148 10.44 -9.92 3.00
N MET A 149 9.53 -9.81 2.03
CA MET A 149 8.14 -10.24 2.17
C MET A 149 7.83 -11.41 1.23
N GLN A 150 7.10 -12.42 1.72
CA GLN A 150 6.56 -13.49 0.88
C GLN A 150 5.22 -13.06 0.29
N GLY A 151 5.24 -12.58 -0.95
CA GLY A 151 4.05 -12.02 -1.61
C GLY A 151 3.20 -12.99 -2.43
N ASN A 152 3.43 -14.31 -2.36
CA ASN A 152 2.65 -15.32 -3.11
C ASN A 152 2.57 -15.11 -4.64
N CYS A 153 3.51 -14.36 -5.21
CA CYS A 153 3.60 -14.12 -6.65
C CYS A 153 4.26 -15.27 -7.40
N LYS A 154 3.92 -15.43 -8.68
CA LYS A 154 4.64 -16.27 -9.66
C LYS A 154 5.62 -15.41 -10.46
N ASP A 155 6.43 -16.04 -11.30
CA ASP A 155 7.36 -15.33 -12.20
C ASP A 155 6.65 -14.38 -13.15
N ARG A 156 5.42 -14.72 -13.54
CA ARG A 156 4.53 -13.86 -14.34
C ARG A 156 3.22 -13.63 -13.62
N VAL A 157 2.72 -12.41 -13.69
CA VAL A 157 1.49 -11.97 -13.03
C VAL A 157 0.65 -11.13 -13.98
N GLN A 158 -0.66 -11.13 -13.77
CA GLN A 158 -1.58 -10.19 -14.43
C GLN A 158 -1.63 -8.86 -13.68
N LEU A 159 -1.91 -7.80 -14.42
CA LEU A 159 -2.39 -6.52 -13.89
C LEU A 159 -3.77 -6.32 -14.53
N PRO A 160 -4.86 -6.76 -13.87
CA PRO A 160 -6.18 -6.79 -14.49
C PRO A 160 -6.67 -5.37 -14.84
N ALA A 161 -7.43 -5.25 -15.93
CA ALA A 161 -8.14 -4.00 -16.23
C ALA A 161 -9.31 -3.82 -15.23
N PHE A 162 -9.67 -2.56 -14.97
CA PHE A 162 -10.78 -2.19 -14.08
C PHE A 162 -11.99 -1.71 -14.88
#